data_AF-A0A8J6TL66-F1
#
_entry.id   AF-A0A8J6TL66-F1
#
_cell.length_a   1.000
_cell.length_b   1.000
_cell.length_c   1.000
_cell.angle_alpha   90.00
_cell.angle_beta   90.00
_cell.angle_gamma   90.00
#
_symmetry.space_group_name_H-M   'P 1'
#
loop_
_entity.id
_entity.type
_entity.pdbx_description
1 polymer ?
#
loop_
_entity_poly.entity_id
_entity_poly.type
_entity_poly.pdbx_seq_one_letter_code
_entity_poly.pdbx_strand_id
1 'polypeptide(L)'
;MTTTKKMIEQRKHRRFQVKDGTYAVLKYKPAVMGEIMNMSKDGLAVQYSNTEQQLSESFEVDIFRTDNSFYIEKLHVKTISDFQIEEAFALGAKNIRQRGVKFEGLNPIQLFQLYYFLQNYTTDRRSAKDRRQLNDTPYSGLERRKEIERRKNLSYS
;
A
#
# COMPACT_ATOMS: atom_id res chain seq x y z
N MET A 1 4.37 33.70 -24.44
CA MET A 1 3.21 33.35 -23.58
C MET A 1 3.33 31.87 -23.23
N THR A 2 3.65 31.52 -21.98
CA THR A 2 3.83 30.15 -21.52
C THR A 2 2.70 29.79 -20.55
N THR A 3 1.67 29.11 -21.07
CA THR A 3 0.52 28.67 -20.28
C THR A 3 0.94 27.48 -19.42
N THR A 4 1.15 27.72 -18.12
CA THR A 4 1.38 26.66 -17.14
C THR A 4 0.12 25.81 -17.04
N LYS A 5 0.14 24.61 -17.62
CA LYS A 5 -0.93 23.62 -17.50
C LYS A 5 -1.09 23.27 -16.03
N LYS A 6 -2.09 23.85 -15.37
CA LYS A 6 -2.45 23.60 -13.97
C LYS A 6 -2.67 22.09 -13.84
N MET A 7 -1.75 21.37 -13.21
CA MET A 7 -1.91 19.94 -12.92
C MET A 7 -3.07 19.80 -11.94
N ILE A 8 -4.26 19.49 -12.46
CA ILE A 8 -5.42 19.17 -11.64
C ILE A 8 -5.09 17.84 -10.94
N GLU A 9 -4.97 17.86 -9.61
CA GLU A 9 -4.83 16.65 -8.81
C GLU A 9 -6.09 15.81 -8.98
N GLN A 10 -5.97 14.68 -9.68
CA GLN A 10 -7.11 13.78 -9.93
C GLN A 10 -7.30 12.75 -8.80
N ARG A 11 -6.37 12.63 -7.86
CA ARG A 11 -6.43 11.60 -6.81
C ARG A 11 -7.39 12.02 -5.72
N LYS A 12 -8.37 11.14 -5.45
CA LYS A 12 -9.32 11.30 -4.34
C LYS A 12 -8.73 10.90 -2.99
N HIS A 13 -7.75 9.99 -2.97
CA HIS A 13 -7.19 9.43 -1.75
C HIS A 13 -5.68 9.61 -1.65
N ARG A 14 -5.23 9.94 -0.43
CA ARG A 14 -3.82 10.14 -0.10
C ARG A 14 -3.04 8.82 -0.16
N ARG A 15 -1.83 8.90 -0.69
CA ARG A 15 -0.84 7.80 -0.68
C ARG A 15 0.10 7.96 0.51
N PHE A 16 0.22 6.90 1.26
CA PHE A 16 1.12 6.77 2.39
C PHE A 16 2.36 5.99 1.95
N GLN A 17 3.52 6.41 2.45
CA GLN A 17 4.77 5.67 2.25
C GLN A 17 4.68 4.40 3.08
N VAL A 18 4.88 3.26 2.44
CA VAL A 18 4.85 1.98 3.13
C VAL A 18 6.22 1.76 3.78
N LYS A 19 6.24 1.19 5.00
CA LYS A 19 7.50 0.82 5.65
C LYS A 19 8.21 -0.27 4.85
N ASP A 20 9.53 -0.20 4.81
CA ASP A 20 10.40 -1.19 4.18
C ASP A 20 10.02 -2.62 4.59
N GLY A 21 10.27 -3.56 3.68
CA GLY A 21 9.95 -4.97 3.89
C GLY A 21 8.48 -5.33 3.64
N THR A 22 7.75 -4.52 2.87
CA THR A 22 6.37 -4.83 2.44
C THR A 22 6.34 -5.12 0.94
N TYR A 23 5.80 -6.28 0.57
CA TYR A 23 5.79 -6.79 -0.80
C TYR A 23 4.38 -7.16 -1.25
N ALA A 24 4.19 -7.16 -2.57
CA ALA A 24 3.00 -7.69 -3.23
C ALA A 24 3.36 -8.87 -4.14
N VAL A 25 2.58 -9.94 -4.10
CA VAL A 25 2.62 -11.01 -5.11
C VAL A 25 1.67 -10.63 -6.23
N LEU A 26 2.20 -10.45 -7.45
CA LEU A 26 1.45 -10.05 -8.64
C LEU A 26 1.01 -11.23 -9.49
N LYS A 27 1.73 -12.36 -9.38
CA LYS A 27 1.45 -13.62 -10.08
C LYS A 27 2.15 -14.76 -9.34
N TYR A 28 1.55 -15.93 -9.26
CA TYR A 28 2.17 -17.09 -8.60
C TYR A 28 2.93 -18.02 -9.55
N LYS A 29 2.57 -18.05 -10.85
CA LYS A 29 3.11 -19.03 -11.82
C LYS A 29 3.41 -18.39 -13.18
N PRO A 30 4.69 -18.14 -13.51
CA PRO A 30 5.82 -18.03 -12.59
C PRO A 30 5.58 -16.94 -11.55
N ALA A 31 6.27 -17.04 -10.42
CA ALA A 31 6.14 -16.09 -9.33
C ALA A 31 6.69 -14.72 -9.76
N VAL A 32 5.84 -13.69 -9.69
CA VAL A 32 6.22 -12.29 -9.86
C VAL A 32 5.80 -11.56 -8.60
N MET A 33 6.76 -10.99 -7.90
CA MET A 33 6.51 -10.17 -6.71
C MET A 33 7.33 -8.89 -6.79
N GLY A 34 6.91 -7.88 -6.03
CA GLY A 34 7.55 -6.59 -6.02
C GLY A 34 7.36 -5.86 -4.70
N GLU A 35 8.20 -4.87 -4.46
CA GLU A 35 8.15 -4.03 -3.27
C GLU A 35 7.04 -2.98 -3.41
N ILE A 36 6.26 -2.78 -2.35
CA ILE A 36 5.21 -1.75 -2.36
C ILE A 36 5.83 -0.41 -1.94
N MET A 37 5.85 0.54 -2.88
CA MET A 37 6.43 1.86 -2.66
C MET A 37 5.50 2.81 -1.91
N ASN A 38 4.22 2.71 -2.18
CA ASN A 38 3.19 3.51 -1.52
C ASN A 38 1.82 2.86 -1.67
N MET A 39 0.93 3.17 -0.72
CA MET A 39 -0.41 2.62 -0.68
C MET A 39 -1.42 3.69 -0.24
N SER A 40 -2.64 3.57 -0.72
CA SER A 40 -3.79 4.38 -0.33
C SER A 40 -4.98 3.45 -0.05
N LYS A 41 -6.12 4.02 0.36
CA LYS A 41 -7.37 3.27 0.51
C LYS A 41 -7.86 2.63 -0.81
N ASP A 42 -7.45 3.20 -1.94
CA ASP A 42 -7.97 2.85 -3.26
C ASP A 42 -6.99 2.04 -4.10
N GLY A 43 -5.75 1.86 -3.67
CA GLY A 43 -4.75 1.19 -4.48
C GLY A 43 -3.32 1.37 -3.98
N LEU A 44 -2.38 0.77 -4.71
CA LEU A 44 -0.96 0.76 -4.37
C LEU A 44 -0.08 0.96 -5.61
N ALA A 45 1.18 1.29 -5.36
CA ALA A 45 2.24 1.25 -6.36
C ALA A 45 3.27 0.19 -5.96
N VAL A 46 3.58 -0.72 -6.89
CA VAL A 46 4.54 -1.81 -6.71
C VAL A 46 5.69 -1.65 -7.70
N GLN A 47 6.93 -1.84 -7.24
CA GLN A 47 8.11 -1.95 -8.08
C GLN A 47 8.55 -3.41 -8.19
N TYR A 48 8.77 -3.89 -9.40
CA TYR A 48 9.11 -5.28 -9.67
C TYR A 48 10.10 -5.39 -10.83
N SER A 49 10.84 -6.49 -10.87
CA SER A 49 11.69 -6.80 -12.01
C SER A 49 10.82 -7.19 -13.20
N ASN A 50 11.03 -6.55 -14.35
CA ASN A 50 10.37 -6.86 -15.60
C ASN A 50 10.69 -8.31 -15.96
N THR A 51 9.70 -9.16 -15.83
CA THR A 51 9.69 -10.45 -16.49
C THR A 51 9.19 -10.23 -17.91
N GLU A 52 9.74 -10.92 -18.91
CA GLU A 52 9.22 -10.89 -20.30
C GLU A 52 7.74 -11.29 -20.44
N GLN A 53 7.10 -11.68 -19.34
CA GLN A 53 5.67 -11.95 -19.27
C GLN A 53 4.82 -10.69 -19.13
N GLN A 54 3.82 -10.62 -20.00
CA GLN A 54 2.70 -9.72 -19.84
C GLN A 54 1.87 -10.13 -18.62
N LEU A 55 1.75 -9.22 -17.65
CA LEU A 55 0.84 -9.37 -16.53
C LEU A 55 -0.53 -8.81 -16.92
N SER A 56 -1.60 -9.52 -16.54
CA SER A 56 -2.99 -9.13 -16.79
C SER A 56 -3.31 -7.72 -16.26
N GLU A 57 -4.26 -7.06 -16.90
CA GLU A 57 -4.74 -5.74 -16.43
C GLU A 57 -5.52 -5.87 -15.12
N SER A 58 -6.36 -6.89 -14.99
CA SER A 58 -7.11 -7.20 -13.76
C SER A 58 -6.64 -8.55 -13.20
N PHE A 59 -6.34 -8.60 -11.91
CA PHE A 59 -5.75 -9.77 -11.25
C PHE A 59 -5.93 -9.68 -9.73
N GLU A 60 -5.53 -10.74 -9.02
CA GLU A 60 -5.49 -10.78 -7.56
C GLU A 60 -4.07 -10.50 -7.07
N VAL A 61 -3.94 -9.72 -5.99
CA VAL A 61 -2.67 -9.51 -5.30
C VAL A 61 -2.76 -9.94 -3.85
N ASP A 62 -1.67 -10.54 -3.39
CA ASP A 62 -1.40 -10.69 -1.96
C ASP A 62 -0.45 -9.60 -1.51
N ILE A 63 -0.62 -9.12 -0.29
CA ILE A 63 0.28 -8.16 0.34
C ILE A 63 0.79 -8.76 1.64
N PHE A 64 2.10 -8.73 1.83
CA PHE A 64 2.74 -9.30 2.99
C PHE A 64 3.91 -8.46 3.47
N ARG A 65 4.24 -8.58 4.75
CA ARG A 65 5.49 -8.08 5.32
C ARG A 65 6.47 -9.23 5.53
N THR A 66 7.76 -8.97 5.32
CA THR A 66 8.84 -9.97 5.46
C THR A 66 9.09 -10.40 6.91
N ASP A 67 8.66 -9.58 7.88
CA ASP A 67 8.70 -9.89 9.31
C ASP A 67 7.50 -10.73 9.77
N ASN A 68 6.68 -11.23 8.83
CA ASN A 68 5.47 -12.02 9.05
C ASN A 68 4.41 -11.34 9.95
N SER A 69 4.53 -10.04 10.20
CA SER A 69 3.61 -9.31 11.09
C SER A 69 2.27 -9.00 10.43
N PHE A 70 2.16 -9.11 9.11
CA PHE A 70 0.97 -8.76 8.37
C PHE A 70 0.86 -9.51 7.04
N TYR A 71 -0.36 -9.96 6.72
CA TYR A 71 -0.72 -10.60 5.46
C TYR A 71 -2.18 -10.31 5.10
N ILE A 72 -2.42 -10.08 3.81
CA ILE A 72 -3.76 -10.01 3.20
C ILE A 72 -3.69 -10.67 1.83
N GLU A 73 -4.70 -11.48 1.53
CA GLU A 73 -4.72 -12.30 0.32
C GLU A 73 -5.84 -11.89 -0.64
N LYS A 74 -5.63 -12.24 -1.92
CA LYS A 74 -6.65 -12.22 -2.97
C LYS A 74 -7.35 -10.87 -3.12
N LEU A 75 -6.61 -9.77 -3.04
CA LEU A 75 -7.14 -8.44 -3.33
C LEU A 75 -7.32 -8.30 -4.82
N HIS A 76 -8.57 -8.20 -5.28
CA HIS A 76 -8.85 -7.88 -6.67
C HIS A 76 -8.37 -6.47 -6.99
N VAL A 77 -7.58 -6.36 -8.05
CA VAL A 77 -7.00 -5.10 -8.52
C VAL A 77 -7.11 -4.93 -10.02
N LYS A 78 -7.10 -3.67 -10.43
CA LYS A 78 -6.98 -3.25 -11.83
C LYS A 78 -5.77 -2.34 -12.02
N THR A 79 -4.99 -2.61 -13.05
CA THR A 79 -3.84 -1.79 -13.45
C THR A 79 -4.34 -0.43 -13.97
N ILE A 80 -3.76 0.64 -13.44
CA ILE A 80 -4.05 2.03 -13.87
C ILE A 80 -2.83 2.71 -14.48
N SER A 81 -1.63 2.18 -14.25
CA SER A 81 -0.38 2.67 -14.84
C SER A 81 0.67 1.57 -14.76
N ASP A 82 1.51 1.43 -15.78
CA ASP A 82 2.65 0.52 -15.75
C ASP A 82 3.75 1.09 -16.66
N PHE A 83 4.91 1.40 -16.08
CA PHE A 83 6.02 2.02 -16.81
C PHE A 83 7.37 1.52 -16.31
N GLN A 84 8.36 1.56 -17.19
CA GLN A 84 9.75 1.25 -16.85
C GLN A 84 10.38 2.42 -16.08
N ILE A 85 11.14 2.10 -15.03
CA ILE A 85 11.99 3.06 -14.34
C ILE A 85 13.36 2.99 -14.99
N GLU A 86 13.83 4.11 -15.53
CA GLU A 86 15.21 4.25 -15.97
C GLU A 86 16.09 4.47 -14.74
N GLU A 87 16.82 3.43 -14.33
CA GLU A 87 17.86 3.58 -13.32
C GLU A 87 19.14 4.08 -14.01
N ALA A 88 19.52 5.31 -13.71
CA ALA A 88 20.82 5.82 -14.14
C ALA A 88 21.91 5.06 -13.40
N PHE A 89 22.84 4.45 -14.14
CA PHE A 89 24.11 3.90 -13.64
C PHE A 89 24.06 2.56 -12.89
N ALA A 90 23.99 1.44 -13.61
CA ALA A 90 24.76 0.24 -13.28
C ALA A 90 24.87 -0.71 -14.48
N LEU A 91 26.10 -1.14 -14.79
CA LEU A 91 26.40 -2.16 -15.79
C LEU A 91 25.66 -3.46 -15.41
N GLY A 92 24.56 -3.77 -16.11
CA GLY A 92 23.70 -4.93 -15.83
C GLY A 92 22.25 -4.61 -15.45
N ALA A 93 21.71 -3.48 -15.92
CA ALA A 93 20.36 -2.99 -15.61
C ALA A 93 19.29 -4.09 -15.57
N LYS A 94 18.85 -4.44 -14.35
CA LYS A 94 17.55 -5.11 -14.18
C LYS A 94 16.51 -4.12 -14.71
N ASN A 95 15.73 -4.55 -15.69
CA ASN A 95 14.58 -3.78 -16.16
C ASN A 95 13.58 -3.64 -15.00
N ILE A 96 13.65 -2.58 -14.20
CA ILE A 96 12.71 -2.35 -13.10
C ILE A 96 11.48 -1.65 -13.66
N ARG A 97 10.29 -2.13 -13.27
CA ARG A 97 9.02 -1.51 -13.62
C ARG A 97 8.27 -1.08 -12.38
N GLN A 98 7.52 0.00 -12.51
CA GLN A 98 6.54 0.40 -11.51
C GLN A 98 5.14 0.25 -12.07
N ARG A 99 4.34 -0.55 -11.36
CA ARG A 99 2.93 -0.74 -11.66
C ARG A 99 2.08 -0.10 -10.57
N GLY A 100 1.17 0.77 -10.99
CA GLY A 100 0.12 1.34 -10.15
C GLY A 100 -1.16 0.57 -10.38
N VAL A 101 -1.79 0.13 -9.29
CA VAL A 101 -3.05 -0.61 -9.33
C VAL A 101 -4.09 0.05 -8.43
N LYS A 102 -5.36 -0.17 -8.77
CA LYS A 102 -6.53 0.22 -8.00
C LYS A 102 -7.19 -1.04 -7.43
N PHE A 103 -7.61 -1.00 -6.17
CA PHE A 103 -8.42 -2.06 -5.56
C PHE A 103 -9.86 -2.03 -6.11
N GLU A 104 -10.44 -3.20 -6.34
CA GLU A 104 -11.81 -3.38 -6.79
C GLU A 104 -12.48 -4.49 -5.99
N GLY A 105 -13.78 -4.37 -5.71
CA GLY A 105 -14.57 -5.47 -5.13
C GLY A 105 -14.11 -5.97 -3.75
N LEU A 106 -13.45 -5.15 -2.94
CA LEU A 106 -12.93 -5.58 -1.63
C LEU A 106 -14.07 -5.98 -0.69
N ASN A 107 -13.96 -7.15 -0.07
CA ASN A 107 -14.90 -7.58 0.96
C ASN A 107 -14.64 -6.84 2.29
N PRO A 108 -15.59 -6.87 3.25
CA PRO A 108 -15.44 -6.15 4.52
C PRO A 108 -14.20 -6.53 5.33
N ILE A 109 -13.76 -7.79 5.28
CA ILE A 109 -12.57 -8.27 5.99
C ILE A 109 -11.31 -7.68 5.36
N GLN A 110 -11.22 -7.71 4.02
CA GLN A 110 -10.11 -7.12 3.28
C GLN A 110 -10.03 -5.61 3.49
N LEU A 111 -11.17 -4.90 3.52
CA LEU A 111 -11.22 -3.48 3.85
C LEU A 111 -10.69 -3.20 5.26
N PHE A 112 -11.10 -3.99 6.24
CA PHE A 112 -10.62 -3.87 7.61
C PHE A 112 -9.11 -4.07 7.70
N GLN A 113 -8.59 -5.13 7.09
CA GLN A 113 -7.16 -5.43 7.04
C GLN A 113 -6.37 -4.32 6.34
N LEU A 114 -6.87 -3.79 5.21
CA LEU A 114 -6.25 -2.68 4.50
C LEU A 114 -6.18 -1.41 5.36
N TYR A 115 -7.26 -1.08 6.08
CA TYR A 115 -7.25 0.09 6.97
C TYR A 115 -6.32 -0.10 8.16
N TYR A 116 -6.31 -1.29 8.76
CA TYR A 116 -5.34 -1.63 9.79
C TYR A 116 -3.91 -1.48 9.26
N PHE A 117 -3.65 -1.93 8.04
CA PHE A 117 -2.34 -1.81 7.41
C PHE A 117 -1.90 -0.35 7.27
N LEU A 118 -2.76 0.47 6.67
CA LEU A 118 -2.50 1.90 6.46
C LEU A 118 -2.22 2.62 7.79
N GLN A 119 -2.92 2.26 8.86
CA GLN A 119 -2.74 2.89 10.16
C GLN A 119 -1.41 2.52 10.85
N ASN A 120 -0.95 1.27 10.69
CA ASN A 120 0.15 0.73 11.50
C ASN A 120 1.49 0.60 10.75
N TYR A 121 1.45 0.45 9.43
CA TYR A 121 2.63 0.12 8.61
C TYR A 121 2.92 1.15 7.52
N THR A 122 2.31 2.33 7.61
CA THR A 122 2.62 3.43 6.68
C THR A 122 2.96 4.71 7.42
N THR A 123 3.71 5.59 6.76
CA THR A 123 4.05 6.91 7.25
C THR A 123 3.40 7.98 6.37
N ASP A 124 2.86 9.01 7.01
CA ASP A 124 2.27 10.15 6.34
C ASP A 124 3.38 11.15 5.98
N ARG A 125 3.49 11.54 4.70
CA ARG A 125 4.57 12.43 4.26
C ARG A 125 4.35 13.90 4.63
N ARG A 126 3.22 14.33 5.21
CA ARG A 126 3.04 15.73 5.69
C ARG A 126 2.16 15.86 6.95
N SER A 127 2.77 16.39 8.02
CA SER A 127 2.22 16.97 9.27
C SER A 127 1.29 16.13 10.17
N ALA A 128 1.63 16.07 11.47
CA ALA A 128 0.86 15.46 12.55
C ALA A 128 -0.58 16.01 12.74
N LYS A 129 -0.95 17.11 12.05
CA LYS A 129 -2.25 17.79 12.18
C LYS A 129 -3.41 16.99 11.57
N ASP A 130 -3.15 16.14 10.57
CA ASP A 130 -4.20 15.40 9.83
C ASP A 130 -4.55 14.03 10.43
N ARG A 131 -3.78 13.54 11.43
CA ARG A 131 -4.09 12.27 12.12
C ARG A 131 -5.46 12.29 12.81
N ARG A 132 -6.02 13.48 13.08
CA ARG A 132 -7.33 13.62 13.73
C ARG A 132 -8.48 13.07 12.87
N GLN A 133 -8.41 13.17 11.54
CA GLN A 133 -9.51 12.73 10.66
C GLN A 133 -9.54 11.20 10.41
N LEU A 134 -8.40 10.50 10.52
CA LEU A 134 -8.38 9.03 10.40
C LEU A 134 -8.86 8.34 11.69
N ASN A 135 -8.75 9.05 12.81
CA ASN A 135 -9.20 8.58 14.12
C ASN A 135 -10.73 8.61 14.28
N ASP A 136 -11.50 9.12 13.33
CA ASP A 136 -12.96 9.16 13.37
C ASP A 136 -13.61 7.85 12.90
N THR A 137 -12.82 6.78 12.74
CA THR A 137 -13.38 5.42 12.54
C THR A 137 -13.90 4.87 13.87
N PRO A 138 -15.08 4.21 13.90
CA PRO A 138 -15.67 3.67 15.14
C PRO A 138 -14.74 2.74 15.93
N TYR A 139 -13.78 2.11 15.23
CA TYR A 139 -12.85 1.14 15.79
C TYR A 139 -11.63 1.75 16.51
N SER A 140 -11.28 3.02 16.23
CA SER A 140 -10.19 3.70 16.94
C SER A 140 -10.49 3.84 18.45
N GLY A 141 -11.78 3.94 18.79
CA GLY A 141 -12.26 3.99 20.16
C GLY A 141 -12.15 2.65 20.89
N LEU A 142 -12.28 1.52 20.19
CA LEU A 142 -12.18 0.18 20.79
C LEU A 142 -10.74 -0.15 21.18
N GLU A 143 -9.78 0.13 20.29
CA GLU A 143 -8.36 -0.11 20.57
C GLU A 143 -7.82 0.81 21.67
N ARG A 144 -8.30 2.07 21.76
CA ARG A 144 -7.99 2.93 22.92
C ARG A 144 -8.51 2.36 24.23
N ARG A 145 -9.72 1.77 24.25
CA ARG A 145 -10.29 1.16 25.45
C ARG A 145 -9.45 -0.04 25.91
N LYS A 146 -9.07 -0.93 24.99
CA LYS A 146 -8.20 -2.08 25.29
C LYS A 146 -6.83 -1.68 25.81
N GLU A 147 -6.21 -0.65 25.23
CA GLU A 147 -4.90 -0.15 25.67
C GLU A 147 -4.98 0.49 27.07
N ILE A 148 -6.05 1.24 27.37
CA ILE A 148 -6.28 1.81 28.71
C ILE A 148 -6.45 0.69 29.75
N GLU A 149 -7.19 -0.36 29.40
CA GLU A 149 -7.44 -1.50 30.28
C GLU A 149 -6.17 -2.32 30.54
N ARG A 150 -5.35 -2.52 29.50
CA ARG A 150 -4.03 -3.17 29.61
C ARG A 150 -3.09 -2.39 30.53
N ARG A 151 -3.05 -1.06 30.43
CA ARG A 151 -2.22 -0.20 31.30
C ARG A 151 -2.69 -0.19 32.74
N LYS A 152 -4.00 -0.24 32.97
CA LYS A 152 -4.55 -0.38 34.33
C LYS A 152 -4.09 -1.69 34.95
N ASN A 153 -4.16 -2.81 34.23
CA ASN A 153 -3.75 -4.11 34.76
C ASN A 153 -2.25 -4.21 35.05
N LEU A 154 -1.40 -3.47 34.33
CA LEU A 154 0.05 -3.37 34.58
C LEU A 154 0.42 -2.47 35.76
N SER A 155 -0.48 -1.58 36.21
CA SER A 155 -0.24 -0.66 37.33
C SER A 155 -0.61 -1.25 38.71
N TYR A 156 -1.22 -2.44 38.74
CA TYR A 156 -1.63 -3.15 39.95
C TYR A 156 -0.81 -4.43 40.20
N SER A 157 0.28 -4.64 39.44
CA SER A 157 1.28 -5.70 39.69
C SER A 157 2.54 -5.09 40.27
#